data_AF-A0A3N8CD76-F1
#
_entry.id   AF-A0A3N8CD76-F1
#
_cell.length_a   1.000
_cell.length_b   1.000
_cell.length_c   1.000
_cell.angle_alpha   90.00
_cell.angle_beta   90.00
_cell.angle_gamma   90.00
#
_symmetry.space_group_name_H-M   'P 1'
#
loop_
_entity.id
_entity.type
_entity.pdbx_description
1 polymer ?
#
loop_
_entity_poly.entity_id
_entity_poly.type
_entity_poly.pdbx_seq_one_letter_code
_entity_poly.pdbx_strand_id
1 'polypeptide(L)'
;MRHLLYLLASVIAIPTALVWGPSLAHRLAASTAIAIGSSNPVQQIPGWRVGMLQPDGLRIIPTGRYDASHVLDPEQFHDEVVRHAYWVATQIPSTLNKLYCWCGCENRGEHRSNLQCFEDRMALSCPVCQGTAEIAYQMTQAGIQDAGQIQAAVDAKWAPKG
;
A
#
# COMPACT_ATOMS: atom_id res chain seq x y z
N MET A 1 -78.59 1.58 32.15
CA MET A 1 -79.13 0.35 32.79
C MET A 1 -78.06 -0.72 32.62
N ARG A 2 -77.54 -1.31 33.72
CA ARG A 2 -77.72 -2.75 34.09
C ARG A 2 -77.04 -3.73 33.13
N HIS A 3 -76.13 -4.64 33.48
CA HIS A 3 -75.24 -4.88 34.66
C HIS A 3 -73.93 -5.52 34.07
N LEU A 4 -72.92 -6.08 34.76
CA LEU A 4 -72.58 -6.34 36.18
C LEU A 4 -71.02 -6.41 36.30
N LEU A 5 -70.46 -6.56 37.50
CA LEU A 5 -69.07 -7.02 37.70
C LEU A 5 -69.02 -8.56 37.71
N TYR A 6 -67.91 -9.15 37.24
CA TYR A 6 -67.39 -10.39 37.82
C TYR A 6 -65.87 -10.36 37.94
N LEU A 7 -65.38 -10.69 39.13
CA LEU A 7 -63.98 -10.82 39.51
C LEU A 7 -63.43 -12.16 39.02
N LEU A 8 -62.27 -12.16 38.36
CA LEU A 8 -61.35 -13.29 38.36
C LEU A 8 -59.92 -12.79 38.55
N ALA A 9 -59.42 -12.94 39.77
CA ALA A 9 -58.00 -12.80 40.05
C ALA A 9 -57.27 -14.06 39.54
N SER A 10 -56.32 -13.87 38.62
CA SER A 10 -55.44 -14.95 38.16
C SER A 10 -54.00 -14.63 38.55
N VAL A 11 -53.62 -15.09 39.74
CA VAL A 11 -52.22 -15.16 40.16
C VAL A 11 -51.56 -16.26 39.34
N ILE A 12 -50.82 -15.89 38.30
CA ILE A 12 -49.93 -16.81 37.59
C ILE A 12 -48.51 -16.52 38.04
N ALA A 13 -47.95 -17.45 38.82
CA ALA A 13 -46.60 -17.38 39.32
C ALA A 13 -45.59 -17.34 38.16
N ILE A 14 -44.54 -16.53 38.30
CA ILE A 14 -43.39 -16.53 37.39
C ILE A 14 -42.46 -17.66 37.83
N PRO A 15 -42.28 -18.74 37.05
CA PRO A 15 -41.26 -19.73 37.33
C PRO A 15 -39.96 -19.24 36.71
N THR A 16 -39.10 -18.62 37.52
CA THR A 16 -37.69 -18.37 37.16
C THR A 16 -36.94 -19.70 37.12
N ALA A 17 -37.01 -20.41 36.01
CA ALA A 17 -36.20 -21.59 35.74
C ALA A 17 -35.15 -21.25 34.67
N LEU A 18 -33.88 -21.16 35.10
CA LEU A 18 -32.73 -21.00 34.24
C LEU A 18 -32.72 -22.08 33.13
N VAL A 19 -32.87 -21.67 31.88
CA VAL A 19 -32.55 -22.52 30.74
C VAL A 19 -31.03 -22.60 30.64
N TRP A 20 -30.45 -23.68 31.17
CA TRP A 20 -29.10 -24.11 30.79
C TRP A 20 -29.15 -24.58 29.33
N GLY A 21 -28.99 -23.64 28.41
CA GLY A 21 -28.76 -23.98 27.01
C GLY A 21 -27.48 -24.81 26.89
N PRO A 22 -27.43 -25.83 26.02
CA PRO A 22 -26.20 -26.58 25.79
C PRO A 22 -25.14 -25.61 25.26
N SER A 23 -23.97 -25.62 25.89
CA SER A 23 -22.81 -24.87 25.41
C SER A 23 -22.38 -25.40 24.04
N LEU A 24 -22.98 -24.88 22.97
CA LEU A 24 -22.36 -24.91 21.65
C LEU A 24 -21.11 -24.04 21.73
N ALA A 25 -20.04 -24.68 22.20
CA ALA A 25 -18.68 -24.31 21.91
C ALA A 25 -18.53 -24.35 20.38
N HIS A 26 -18.91 -23.24 19.75
CA HIS A 26 -18.52 -22.91 18.41
C HIS A 26 -17.00 -22.84 18.46
N ARG A 27 -16.36 -23.96 18.11
CA ARG A 27 -14.95 -23.98 17.75
C ARG A 27 -14.87 -23.05 16.55
N LEU A 28 -14.57 -21.78 16.82
CA LEU A 28 -14.00 -20.89 15.84
C LEU A 28 -12.79 -21.64 15.30
N ALA A 29 -12.96 -22.23 14.12
CA ALA A 29 -11.84 -22.71 13.35
C ALA A 29 -10.99 -21.47 13.14
N ALA A 30 -9.91 -21.36 13.91
CA ALA A 30 -8.96 -20.28 13.76
C ALA A 30 -8.46 -20.41 12.32
N SER A 31 -8.95 -19.53 11.44
CA SER A 31 -8.45 -19.41 10.10
C SER A 31 -6.97 -19.11 10.24
N THR A 32 -6.14 -20.13 10.03
CA THR A 32 -4.70 -19.97 9.85
C THR A 32 -4.55 -19.16 8.58
N ALA A 33 -4.61 -17.84 8.75
CA ALA A 33 -4.06 -16.90 7.80
C ALA A 33 -2.58 -17.27 7.71
N ILE A 34 -2.26 -18.11 6.71
CA ILE A 34 -0.89 -18.34 6.29
C ILE A 34 -0.41 -16.96 5.92
N ALA A 35 0.38 -16.36 6.80
CA ALA A 35 1.14 -15.18 6.48
C ALA A 35 2.09 -15.61 5.35
N ILE A 36 1.67 -15.39 4.11
CA ILE A 36 2.51 -15.56 2.95
C ILE A 36 3.56 -14.47 3.09
N GLY A 37 4.65 -14.80 3.79
CA GLY A 37 5.82 -13.96 3.89
C GLY A 37 6.30 -13.74 2.47
N SER A 38 5.96 -12.59 1.90
CA SER A 38 6.46 -12.13 0.62
C SER A 38 7.93 -11.78 0.81
N SER A 39 8.76 -12.82 0.95
CA SER A 39 10.21 -12.73 1.00
C SER A 39 10.66 -12.19 -0.34
N ASN A 40 10.80 -10.87 -0.40
CA ASN A 40 11.16 -10.16 -1.61
C ASN A 40 12.58 -10.63 -1.98
N PRO A 41 12.82 -11.30 -3.13
CA PRO A 41 14.07 -12.05 -3.37
C PRO A 41 15.34 -11.19 -3.28
N VAL A 42 15.22 -9.86 -3.41
CA VAL A 42 16.30 -8.89 -3.15
C VAL A 42 16.88 -9.02 -1.73
N GLN A 43 16.04 -9.33 -0.72
CA GLN A 43 16.44 -9.46 0.68
C GLN A 43 17.43 -10.63 0.93
N GLN A 44 17.64 -11.50 -0.06
CA GLN A 44 18.50 -12.68 0.04
C GLN A 44 19.87 -12.52 -0.66
N ILE A 45 20.14 -11.38 -1.30
CA ILE A 45 21.41 -11.15 -2.01
C ILE A 45 22.57 -11.03 -1.00
N PRO A 46 23.62 -11.87 -1.07
CA PRO A 46 24.72 -11.84 -0.12
C PRO A 46 25.42 -10.48 -0.08
N GLY A 47 25.59 -9.93 1.12
CA GLY A 47 26.23 -8.63 1.36
C GLY A 47 25.32 -7.40 1.15
N TRP A 48 24.27 -7.49 0.33
CA TRP A 48 23.32 -6.39 0.13
C TRP A 48 22.43 -6.18 1.36
N ARG A 49 21.95 -4.95 1.54
CA ARG A 49 20.91 -4.57 2.50
C ARG A 49 19.98 -3.57 1.84
N VAL A 50 18.70 -3.65 2.23
CA VAL A 50 17.69 -2.65 1.90
C VAL A 50 18.19 -1.25 2.28
N GLY A 51 18.07 -0.27 1.37
CA GLY A 51 18.58 1.09 1.54
C GLY A 51 20.07 1.31 1.23
N MET A 52 20.85 0.28 0.90
CA MET A 52 22.27 0.43 0.58
C MET A 52 22.48 1.05 -0.80
N LEU A 53 23.29 2.12 -0.88
CA LEU A 53 23.74 2.71 -2.14
C LEU A 53 24.72 1.79 -2.87
N GLN A 54 24.52 1.63 -4.17
CA GLN A 54 25.42 0.95 -5.10
C GLN A 54 26.41 1.95 -5.74
N PRO A 55 27.52 1.49 -6.37
CA PRO A 55 28.52 2.36 -6.98
C PRO A 55 28.02 3.24 -8.14
N ASP A 56 26.86 2.94 -8.72
CA ASP A 56 26.20 3.70 -9.78
C ASP A 56 25.28 4.82 -9.25
N GLY A 57 25.18 4.96 -7.91
CA GLY A 57 24.30 5.93 -7.25
C GLY A 57 22.86 5.43 -7.02
N LEU A 58 22.50 4.22 -7.43
CA LEU A 58 21.18 3.63 -7.21
C LEU A 58 21.13 2.80 -5.91
N ARG A 59 19.96 2.71 -5.27
CA ARG A 59 19.72 1.74 -4.17
C ARG A 59 18.92 0.52 -4.60
N ILE A 60 18.16 0.68 -5.69
CA ILE A 60 17.24 -0.34 -6.16
C ILE A 60 18.01 -1.35 -7.00
N ILE A 61 17.84 -2.62 -6.67
CA ILE A 61 18.12 -3.74 -7.57
C ILE A 61 16.77 -4.09 -8.22
N PRO A 62 16.54 -3.79 -9.50
CA PRO A 62 15.24 -4.00 -10.13
C PRO A 62 14.89 -5.49 -10.17
N THR A 63 13.78 -5.86 -9.53
CA THR A 63 13.27 -7.24 -9.53
C THR A 63 11.76 -7.29 -9.75
N GLY A 64 11.27 -8.41 -10.27
CA GLY A 64 9.85 -8.61 -10.52
C GLY A 64 9.34 -7.75 -11.67
N ARG A 65 8.28 -6.99 -11.42
CA ARG A 65 7.54 -6.23 -12.45
C ARG A 65 8.20 -4.88 -12.76
N TYR A 66 8.33 -4.60 -14.05
CA TYR A 66 8.93 -3.37 -14.62
C TYR A 66 8.01 -2.66 -15.64
N ASP A 67 6.77 -3.12 -15.76
CA ASP A 67 5.75 -2.58 -16.66
C ASP A 67 4.60 -1.91 -15.86
N ALA A 68 3.63 -1.35 -16.56
CA ALA A 68 2.49 -0.65 -15.96
C ALA A 68 1.35 -1.57 -15.49
N SER A 69 1.47 -2.91 -15.60
CA SER A 69 0.34 -3.85 -15.42
C SER A 69 -0.33 -3.83 -14.04
N HIS A 70 0.33 -3.27 -13.04
CA HIS A 70 -0.16 -3.15 -11.67
C HIS A 70 -0.27 -1.70 -11.19
N VAL A 71 0.07 -0.71 -12.04
CA VAL A 71 -0.16 0.71 -11.72
C VAL A 71 -1.66 0.93 -11.63
N LEU A 72 -2.13 1.59 -10.56
CA LEU A 72 -3.55 1.89 -10.41
C LEU A 72 -4.02 2.82 -11.54
N ASP A 73 -5.15 2.49 -12.16
CA ASP A 73 -5.76 3.27 -13.25
C ASP A 73 -5.87 4.77 -12.86
N PRO A 74 -5.20 5.68 -13.59
CA PRO A 74 -5.23 7.12 -13.31
C PRO A 74 -6.65 7.69 -13.24
N GLU A 75 -7.57 7.21 -14.08
CA GLU A 75 -8.91 7.79 -14.23
C GLU A 75 -9.80 7.60 -12.99
N GLN A 76 -9.40 6.74 -12.04
CA GLN A 76 -10.10 6.60 -10.76
C GLN A 76 -9.85 7.77 -9.79
N PHE A 77 -8.91 8.66 -10.08
CA PHE A 77 -8.54 9.77 -9.21
C PHE A 77 -9.15 11.09 -9.69
N HIS A 78 -9.83 11.81 -8.79
CA HIS A 78 -10.44 13.11 -9.11
C HIS A 78 -9.44 14.28 -9.06
N ASP A 79 -8.45 14.21 -8.18
CA ASP A 79 -7.38 15.22 -8.09
C ASP A 79 -6.47 15.12 -9.33
N GLU A 80 -6.22 16.27 -9.96
CA GLU A 80 -5.49 16.34 -11.23
C GLU A 80 -4.00 16.03 -11.08
N VAL A 81 -3.38 16.44 -9.96
CA VAL A 81 -1.96 16.19 -9.67
C VAL A 81 -1.75 14.70 -9.40
N VAL A 82 -2.66 14.08 -8.64
CA VAL A 82 -2.67 12.63 -8.42
C VAL A 82 -2.88 11.87 -9.73
N ARG A 83 -3.92 12.21 -10.51
CA ARG A 83 -4.19 11.56 -11.82
C ARG A 83 -2.96 11.63 -12.73
N HIS A 84 -2.37 12.82 -12.87
CA HIS A 84 -1.16 13.02 -13.67
C HIS A 84 0.01 12.16 -13.17
N ALA A 85 0.24 12.08 -11.86
CA ALA A 85 1.34 11.29 -11.31
C ALA A 85 1.18 9.78 -11.55
N TYR A 86 -0.04 9.22 -11.46
CA TYR A 86 -0.29 7.83 -11.83
C TYR A 86 -0.20 7.63 -13.35
N TRP A 87 -0.67 8.59 -14.15
CA TRP A 87 -0.49 8.54 -15.61
C TRP A 87 0.99 8.50 -15.98
N VAL A 88 1.83 9.36 -15.40
CA VAL A 88 3.30 9.31 -15.57
C VAL A 88 3.86 7.91 -15.27
N ALA A 89 3.40 7.26 -14.21
CA ALA A 89 3.84 5.91 -13.86
C ALA A 89 3.46 4.85 -14.91
N THR A 90 2.38 5.05 -15.68
CA THR A 90 2.07 4.22 -16.85
C THR A 90 2.98 4.48 -18.06
N GLN A 91 3.53 5.68 -18.20
CA GLN A 91 4.37 6.06 -19.35
C GLN A 91 5.82 5.57 -19.22
N ILE A 92 6.38 5.59 -18.01
CA ILE A 92 7.79 5.27 -17.76
C ILE A 92 8.04 4.21 -16.65
N PRO A 93 7.26 3.11 -16.59
CA PRO A 93 7.31 2.18 -15.45
C PRO A 93 8.68 1.52 -15.28
N SER A 94 9.38 1.21 -16.38
CA SER A 94 10.71 0.60 -16.35
C SER A 94 11.81 1.54 -15.83
N THR A 95 11.63 2.85 -15.96
CA THR A 95 12.46 3.87 -15.34
C THR A 95 12.14 3.97 -13.85
N LEU A 96 10.85 4.11 -13.48
CA LEU A 96 10.45 4.20 -12.07
C LEU A 96 10.78 2.95 -11.25
N ASN A 97 10.91 1.77 -11.90
CA ASN A 97 11.33 0.54 -11.23
C ASN A 97 12.83 0.50 -10.88
N LYS A 98 13.62 1.48 -11.33
CA LYS A 98 15.06 1.63 -11.00
C LYS A 98 15.32 2.71 -9.94
N LEU A 99 14.35 3.59 -9.69
CA LEU A 99 14.53 4.78 -8.86
C LEU A 99 14.00 4.56 -7.44
N TYR A 100 14.64 5.20 -6.47
CA TYR A 100 14.12 5.37 -5.11
C TYR A 100 13.62 6.78 -4.88
N CYS A 101 12.68 6.92 -3.95
CA CYS A 101 12.14 8.20 -3.50
C CYS A 101 12.42 8.42 -2.01
N TRP A 102 12.76 9.65 -1.64
CA TRP A 102 13.22 10.02 -0.28
C TRP A 102 12.15 9.97 0.83
N CYS A 103 10.93 9.49 0.55
CA CYS A 103 10.00 9.08 1.61
C CYS A 103 10.50 7.85 2.41
N GLY A 104 11.49 7.14 1.86
CA GLY A 104 12.21 6.07 2.55
C GLY A 104 11.41 4.78 2.76
N CYS A 105 10.28 4.59 2.06
CA CYS A 105 9.52 3.34 2.09
C CYS A 105 10.35 2.16 1.56
N GLU A 106 11.26 2.40 0.60
CA GLU A 106 12.24 1.39 0.18
C GLU A 106 13.19 0.98 1.30
N ASN A 107 13.73 1.92 2.10
CA ASN A 107 14.66 1.61 3.20
C ASN A 107 14.05 0.69 4.27
N ARG A 108 12.71 0.60 4.34
CA ARG A 108 11.95 -0.25 5.26
C ARG A 108 11.42 -1.53 4.60
N GLY A 109 11.62 -1.71 3.30
CA GLY A 109 11.12 -2.84 2.51
C GLY A 109 9.63 -2.78 2.18
N GLU A 110 8.97 -1.63 2.35
CA GLU A 110 7.53 -1.44 2.06
C GLU A 110 7.27 -1.37 0.55
N HIS A 111 8.12 -0.64 -0.18
CA HIS A 111 8.06 -0.49 -1.64
C HIS A 111 9.41 -0.81 -2.27
N ARG A 112 9.44 -1.68 -3.29
CA ARG A 112 10.70 -2.11 -3.93
C ARG A 112 11.38 -1.02 -4.78
N SER A 113 10.64 0.01 -5.17
CA SER A 113 11.04 1.06 -6.11
C SER A 113 9.96 2.16 -6.13
N ASN A 114 10.24 3.31 -6.74
CA ASN A 114 9.24 4.37 -6.91
C ASN A 114 8.02 3.90 -7.73
N LEU A 115 8.18 2.94 -8.66
CA LEU A 115 7.05 2.33 -9.37
C LEU A 115 6.01 1.72 -8.42
N GLN A 116 6.44 1.01 -7.36
CA GLN A 116 5.49 0.33 -6.47
C GLN A 116 4.62 1.31 -5.68
N CYS A 117 5.08 2.55 -5.46
CA CYS A 117 4.26 3.59 -4.85
C CYS A 117 3.00 3.95 -5.67
N PHE A 118 2.96 3.57 -6.95
CA PHE A 118 1.82 3.69 -7.86
C PHE A 118 1.09 2.35 -8.11
N GLU A 119 1.61 1.23 -7.60
CA GLU A 119 0.88 -0.06 -7.57
C GLU A 119 -0.11 -0.14 -6.38
N ASP A 120 0.00 0.79 -5.43
CA ASP A 120 -0.96 0.99 -4.35
C ASP A 120 -1.29 2.48 -4.16
N ARG A 121 -1.87 2.84 -3.00
CA ARG A 121 -2.37 4.19 -2.71
C ARG A 121 -1.33 5.13 -2.08
N MET A 122 -0.05 4.76 -2.00
CA MET A 122 1.02 5.59 -1.43
C MET A 122 1.20 6.92 -2.18
N ALA A 123 1.20 6.89 -3.52
CA ALA A 123 1.35 8.10 -4.33
C ALA A 123 0.11 9.02 -4.31
N LEU A 124 -0.97 8.69 -3.59
CA LEU A 124 -2.09 9.64 -3.38
C LEU A 124 -1.73 10.79 -2.46
N SER A 125 -0.91 10.54 -1.44
CA SER A 125 -0.61 11.50 -0.36
C SER A 125 0.89 11.75 -0.14
N CYS A 126 1.76 11.06 -0.89
CA CYS A 126 3.21 11.27 -0.81
C CYS A 126 3.73 12.16 -1.96
N PRO A 127 3.91 13.48 -1.75
CA PRO A 127 4.42 14.39 -2.78
C PRO A 127 5.87 14.07 -3.21
N VAL A 128 6.64 13.37 -2.36
CA VAL A 128 7.98 12.89 -2.73
C VAL A 128 7.88 11.76 -3.77
N CYS A 129 6.88 10.88 -3.69
CA CYS A 129 6.67 9.83 -4.70
C CYS A 129 6.26 10.45 -6.04
N GLN A 130 5.25 11.33 -6.02
CA GLN A 130 4.76 12.06 -7.19
C GLN A 130 5.89 12.88 -7.85
N GLY A 131 6.61 13.67 -7.06
CA GLY A 131 7.68 14.54 -7.55
C GLY A 131 8.96 13.81 -7.96
N THR A 132 9.16 12.56 -7.53
CA THR A 132 10.21 11.67 -8.06
C THR A 132 9.84 11.21 -9.47
N ALA A 133 8.59 10.75 -9.65
CA ALA A 133 8.09 10.32 -10.95
C ALA A 133 8.06 11.47 -11.97
N GLU A 134 7.66 12.68 -11.56
CA GLU A 134 7.64 13.85 -12.44
C GLU A 134 9.06 14.26 -12.92
N ILE A 135 10.08 14.24 -12.04
CA ILE A 135 11.48 14.46 -12.47
C ILE A 135 11.89 13.41 -13.49
N ALA A 136 11.63 12.13 -13.19
CA ALA A 136 12.00 11.03 -14.08
C ALA A 136 11.31 11.15 -15.44
N TYR A 137 10.05 11.58 -15.47
CA TYR A 137 9.30 11.82 -16.70
C TYR A 137 9.88 12.96 -17.51
N GLN A 138 10.08 14.13 -16.92
CA GLN A 138 10.67 15.30 -17.60
C GLN A 138 12.06 14.97 -18.19
N MET A 139 12.90 14.26 -17.44
CA MET A 139 14.22 13.83 -17.91
C MET A 139 14.15 12.78 -19.02
N THR A 140 13.22 11.82 -18.92
CA THR A 140 12.98 10.82 -19.98
C THR A 140 12.49 11.49 -21.27
N GLN A 141 11.58 12.47 -21.18
CA GLN A 141 11.12 13.27 -22.32
C GLN A 141 12.24 14.12 -22.93
N ALA A 142 13.21 14.58 -22.12
CA ALA A 142 14.44 15.23 -22.58
C ALA A 142 15.49 14.26 -23.16
N GLY A 143 15.16 12.97 -23.30
CA GLY A 143 16.04 11.94 -23.88
C GLY A 143 17.01 11.27 -22.90
N ILE A 144 16.97 11.62 -21.61
CA ILE A 144 17.84 11.02 -20.59
C ILE A 144 17.27 9.65 -20.20
N GLN A 145 18.02 8.58 -20.52
CA GLN A 145 17.65 7.19 -20.23
C GLN A 145 18.46 6.58 -19.08
N ASP A 146 19.51 7.26 -18.62
CA ASP A 146 20.34 6.79 -17.52
C ASP A 146 19.67 7.01 -16.17
N ALA A 147 19.45 5.92 -15.42
CA ALA A 147 18.74 5.98 -14.15
C ALA A 147 19.57 6.66 -13.05
N GLY A 148 20.90 6.58 -13.09
CA GLY A 148 21.79 7.25 -12.12
C GLY A 148 21.72 8.77 -12.26
N GLN A 149 21.73 9.29 -13.50
CA GLN A 149 21.53 10.71 -13.78
C GLN A 149 20.15 11.20 -13.32
N ILE A 150 19.10 10.41 -13.53
CA ILE A 150 17.75 10.75 -13.06
C ILE A 150 17.69 10.73 -11.52
N GLN A 151 18.28 9.72 -10.88
CA GLN A 151 18.35 9.63 -9.42
C GLN A 151 19.14 10.80 -8.82
N ALA A 152 20.22 11.25 -9.45
CA ALA A 152 20.98 12.42 -9.01
C ALA A 152 20.13 13.71 -9.01
N ALA A 153 19.21 13.88 -9.97
CA ALA A 153 18.26 15.01 -9.97
C ALA A 153 17.18 14.88 -8.89
N VAL A 154 16.69 13.65 -8.64
CA VAL A 154 15.78 13.34 -7.51
C VAL A 154 16.45 13.65 -6.17
N ASP A 155 17.71 13.26 -6.01
CA ASP A 155 18.50 13.49 -4.80
C ASP A 155 18.78 14.98 -4.61
N ALA A 156 19.15 15.72 -5.66
CA ALA A 156 19.34 17.17 -5.59
C ALA A 156 18.09 17.94 -5.13
N LYS A 157 16.88 17.42 -5.42
CA LYS A 157 15.61 18.00 -4.97
C LYS A 157 15.18 17.56 -3.57
N TRP A 158 15.33 16.27 -3.25
CA TRP A 158 14.64 15.65 -2.11
C TRP A 158 15.56 15.06 -1.03
N ALA A 159 16.87 14.94 -1.26
CA ALA A 159 17.78 14.46 -0.22
C ALA A 159 17.85 15.44 0.96
N PRO A 160 17.99 14.95 2.21
CA PRO A 160 18.28 15.80 3.36
C PRO A 160 19.52 16.66 3.11
N LYS A 161 19.37 17.97 3.32
CA LYS A 161 20.50 18.91 3.38
C LYS A 161 20.98 18.91 4.82
N GLY A 162 22.26 18.60 5.03
CA GLY A 162 22.90 18.57 6.35
C GLY A 162 23.00 19.94 7.00
#